data_AF-A0A2Z6PM34-F1
#
_entry.id   AF-A0A2Z6PM34-F1
#
_cell.length_a   1.000
_cell.length_b   1.000
_cell.length_c   1.000
_cell.angle_alpha   90.00
_cell.angle_beta   90.00
_cell.angle_gamma   90.00
#
_symmetry.space_group_name_H-M   'P 1'
#
loop_
_entity.id
_entity.type
_entity.pdbx_description
1 polymer ?
#
loop_
_entity_poly.entity_id
_entity_poly.type
_entity_poly.pdbx_seq_one_letter_code
_entity_poly.pdbx_strand_id
1 'polypeptide(L)'
;MTALGSSMYMDASVPFSGILSSVPSQNPDFFNWNKVKIRYCDGASFAGHPESEALLSGCSAGGLATLIHCDNFRQLLPKEAAVKCLADAGFFLDEKDIVGNSTMRSFYHDVVQLQGVDKSLHKECLAKREPSKAGFQFLKLVAATLEILKNVKTPVFLVHPAYDFWQIHNILVPQGSDPHRRWKRCRLNLHNCDANQIQILDSFRSSLLKTVNEFQQRKDIGMFIDSCFIHCQTWMGETWHSPTSPKLKDKVTVVLALYLWDEDHLNYSCHGIELFSRLCA
;
A
#
# COMPACT_ATOMS: atom_id res chain seq x y z
N MET A 1 -8.66 -2.72 24.17
CA MET A 1 -9.94 -2.72 23.41
C MET A 1 -11.08 -2.74 24.42
N THR A 2 -12.23 -2.09 24.16
CA THR A 2 -13.31 -1.91 25.15
C THR A 2 -14.61 -2.59 24.69
N ALA A 3 -15.64 -2.64 25.55
CA ALA A 3 -16.95 -3.18 25.22
C ALA A 3 -17.68 -2.44 24.08
N LEU A 4 -17.24 -1.22 23.74
CA LEU A 4 -17.75 -0.43 22.60
C LEU A 4 -16.98 -0.66 21.30
N GLY A 5 -15.93 -1.50 21.33
CA GLY A 5 -15.14 -1.84 20.14
C GLY A 5 -14.95 -3.35 19.93
N SER A 6 -15.51 -4.20 20.79
CA SER A 6 -15.51 -5.66 20.59
C SER A 6 -16.51 -6.35 21.52
N SER A 7 -17.23 -7.34 20.96
CA SER A 7 -18.17 -8.19 21.69
C SER A 7 -17.49 -9.12 22.71
N MET A 8 -16.17 -9.34 22.60
CA MET A 8 -15.41 -10.17 23.56
C MET A 8 -15.36 -9.57 24.97
N TYR A 9 -15.58 -8.25 25.09
CA TYR A 9 -15.58 -7.53 26.36
C TYR A 9 -16.98 -7.14 26.82
N MET A 10 -18.02 -7.68 26.17
CA MET A 10 -19.40 -7.45 26.54
C MET A 10 -19.86 -8.42 27.61
N ASP A 11 -20.61 -7.93 28.61
CA ASP A 11 -21.30 -8.82 29.55
C ASP A 11 -22.21 -9.81 28.83
N ALA A 12 -22.24 -11.06 29.27
CA ALA A 12 -23.06 -12.10 28.65
C ALA A 12 -24.58 -11.84 28.78
N SER A 13 -24.98 -11.02 29.77
CA SER A 13 -26.38 -10.66 30.00
C SER A 13 -26.50 -9.16 30.30
N VAL A 14 -27.57 -8.53 29.84
CA VAL A 14 -27.84 -7.12 30.08
C VAL A 14 -29.24 -6.98 30.68
N PRO A 15 -29.39 -6.36 31.85
CA PRO A 15 -30.71 -6.15 32.43
C PRO A 15 -31.51 -5.17 31.57
N PHE A 16 -32.78 -5.49 31.36
CA PHE A 16 -33.72 -4.58 30.72
C PHE A 16 -34.37 -3.67 31.75
N SER A 17 -34.32 -2.37 31.50
CA SER A 17 -34.83 -1.32 32.37
C SER A 17 -35.53 -0.25 31.54
N GLY A 18 -36.30 0.63 32.21
CA GLY A 18 -37.08 1.67 31.53
C GLY A 18 -38.04 1.08 30.51
N ILE A 19 -38.04 1.59 29.27
CA ILE A 19 -38.93 1.13 28.18
C ILE A 19 -38.76 -0.36 27.80
N LEU A 20 -37.63 -0.98 28.15
CA LEU A 20 -37.42 -2.42 27.93
C LEU A 20 -37.85 -3.28 29.13
N SER A 21 -38.17 -2.66 30.28
CA SER A 21 -38.54 -3.38 31.50
C SER A 21 -39.79 -4.24 31.29
N SER A 22 -39.81 -5.42 31.91
CA SER A 22 -40.99 -6.29 32.00
C SER A 22 -41.88 -5.99 33.20
N VAL A 23 -41.52 -5.01 34.02
CA VAL A 23 -42.27 -4.65 35.22
C VAL A 23 -43.32 -3.57 34.85
N PRO A 24 -44.63 -3.83 35.02
CA PRO A 24 -45.68 -2.87 34.64
C PRO A 24 -45.55 -1.50 35.33
N SER A 25 -45.06 -1.45 36.57
CA SER A 25 -44.88 -0.17 37.28
C SER A 25 -43.73 0.68 36.74
N GLN A 26 -42.82 0.11 35.94
CA GLN A 26 -41.71 0.82 35.30
C GLN A 26 -41.95 1.07 33.81
N ASN A 27 -42.79 0.26 33.17
CA ASN A 27 -43.10 0.30 31.75
C ASN A 27 -44.58 -0.05 31.51
N PRO A 28 -45.51 0.82 31.92
CA PRO A 28 -46.94 0.50 31.96
C PRO A 28 -47.51 0.12 30.59
N ASP A 29 -46.94 0.69 29.52
CA ASP A 29 -47.48 0.55 28.16
C ASP A 29 -46.91 -0.66 27.40
N PHE A 30 -45.63 -0.98 27.59
CA PHE A 30 -44.90 -1.98 26.77
C PHE A 30 -44.33 -3.15 27.58
N PHE A 31 -44.69 -3.31 28.85
CA PHE A 31 -44.10 -4.35 29.73
C PHE A 31 -44.28 -5.78 29.21
N ASN A 32 -45.30 -6.07 28.39
CA ASN A 32 -45.56 -7.42 27.87
C ASN A 32 -45.09 -7.63 26.41
N TRP A 33 -44.41 -6.66 25.80
CA TRP A 33 -43.89 -6.80 24.45
C TRP A 33 -42.63 -7.67 24.39
N ASN A 34 -42.36 -8.24 23.22
CA ASN A 34 -41.07 -8.83 22.89
C ASN A 34 -40.01 -7.70 22.83
N LYS A 35 -38.89 -7.88 23.53
CA LYS A 35 -37.82 -6.86 23.61
C LYS A 35 -36.52 -7.38 23.02
N VAL A 36 -35.88 -6.54 22.22
CA VAL A 36 -34.55 -6.78 21.64
C VAL A 36 -33.68 -5.56 21.94
N LYS A 37 -32.44 -5.79 22.38
CA LYS A 37 -31.44 -4.75 22.61
C LYS A 37 -30.21 -5.03 21.75
N ILE A 38 -29.99 -4.19 20.76
CA ILE A 38 -28.78 -4.23 19.93
C ILE A 38 -27.70 -3.40 20.65
N ARG A 39 -26.54 -4.01 20.91
CA ARG A 39 -25.44 -3.36 21.63
C ARG A 39 -24.51 -2.67 20.65
N TYR A 40 -24.15 -1.43 20.95
CA TYR A 40 -23.24 -0.62 20.15
C TYR A 40 -21.80 -1.12 20.26
N CYS A 41 -21.16 -1.43 19.13
CA CYS A 41 -19.77 -1.89 19.11
C CYS A 41 -18.99 -1.60 17.83
N ASP A 42 -19.57 -0.87 16.88
CA ASP A 42 -18.99 -0.63 15.57
C ASP A 42 -18.26 0.73 15.47
N GLY A 43 -18.47 1.65 16.43
CA GLY A 43 -17.83 2.97 16.41
C GLY A 43 -18.40 3.93 15.34
N ALA A 44 -19.32 3.46 14.50
CA ALA A 44 -19.89 4.17 13.36
C ALA A 44 -21.39 4.47 13.51
N SER A 45 -21.91 4.49 14.74
CA SER A 45 -23.34 4.71 15.04
C SER A 45 -24.31 3.80 14.27
N PHE A 46 -23.93 2.53 14.03
CA PHE A 46 -24.68 1.56 13.23
C PHE A 46 -24.87 1.95 11.75
N ALA A 47 -24.11 2.93 11.26
CA ALA A 47 -24.17 3.38 9.87
C ALA A 47 -23.14 2.67 8.97
N GLY A 48 -22.32 1.77 9.51
CA GLY A 48 -21.34 1.02 8.74
C GLY A 48 -22.01 0.13 7.69
N HIS A 49 -21.57 0.23 6.44
CA HIS A 49 -22.01 -0.62 5.33
C HIS A 49 -20.83 -1.37 4.68
N PRO A 50 -20.09 -2.22 5.44
CA PRO A 50 -18.90 -2.91 4.93
C PRO A 50 -19.21 -4.00 3.88
N GLU A 51 -20.48 -4.43 3.76
CA GLU A 51 -20.94 -5.54 2.91
C GLU A 51 -20.67 -5.31 1.40
N SER A 52 -20.33 -4.09 1.00
CA SER A 52 -20.04 -3.72 -0.39
C SER A 52 -18.58 -3.33 -0.62
N GLU A 53 -17.67 -3.52 0.33
CA GLU A 53 -16.27 -3.08 0.17
C GLU A 53 -15.28 -4.24 0.22
N ALA A 54 -14.40 -4.33 -0.77
CA ALA A 54 -13.31 -5.29 -0.80
C ALA A 54 -11.97 -4.60 -1.08
N LEU A 55 -10.97 -4.90 -0.25
CA LEU A 55 -9.61 -4.41 -0.40
C LEU A 55 -8.67 -5.57 -0.76
N LEU A 56 -8.03 -5.52 -1.92
CA LEU A 56 -6.89 -6.37 -2.21
C LEU A 56 -5.62 -5.65 -1.75
N SER A 57 -4.90 -6.20 -0.79
CA SER A 57 -3.63 -5.63 -0.36
C SER A 57 -2.51 -6.64 -0.31
N GLY A 58 -1.28 -6.16 -0.48
CA GLY A 58 -0.09 -6.95 -0.22
C GLY A 58 1.14 -6.08 -0.10
N CYS A 59 2.19 -6.67 0.48
CA CYS A 59 3.50 -6.04 0.55
C CYS A 59 4.53 -6.70 -0.39
N SER A 60 5.47 -5.93 -0.94
CA SER A 60 6.65 -6.42 -1.66
C SER A 60 6.22 -7.15 -2.93
N ALA A 61 6.63 -8.40 -3.10
CA ALA A 61 6.09 -9.28 -4.14
C ALA A 61 4.54 -9.37 -4.09
N GLY A 62 3.94 -9.34 -2.90
CA GLY A 62 2.48 -9.27 -2.73
C GLY A 62 1.88 -7.91 -3.11
N GLY A 63 2.64 -6.82 -2.95
CA GLY A 63 2.25 -5.49 -3.42
C GLY A 63 2.28 -5.41 -4.94
N LEU A 64 3.33 -5.95 -5.56
CA LEU A 64 3.39 -6.10 -7.01
C LEU A 64 2.27 -7.02 -7.54
N ALA A 65 2.01 -8.14 -6.87
CA ALA A 65 0.91 -9.03 -7.22
C ALA A 65 -0.45 -8.33 -7.10
N THR A 66 -0.63 -7.49 -6.07
CA THR A 66 -1.82 -6.65 -5.91
C THR A 66 -2.01 -5.75 -7.14
N LEU A 67 -0.96 -5.08 -7.62
CA LEU A 67 -1.02 -4.28 -8.84
C LEU A 67 -1.40 -5.13 -10.07
N ILE A 68 -0.75 -6.28 -10.25
CA ILE A 68 -0.98 -7.18 -11.40
C ILE A 68 -2.42 -7.70 -11.42
N HIS A 69 -2.97 -8.04 -10.26
CA HIS A 69 -4.25 -8.75 -10.14
C HIS A 69 -5.43 -7.86 -9.73
N CYS A 70 -5.23 -6.56 -9.49
CA CYS A 70 -6.27 -5.67 -8.98
C CYS A 70 -7.56 -5.70 -9.82
N ASP A 71 -7.44 -5.51 -11.14
CA ASP A 71 -8.60 -5.52 -12.04
C ASP A 71 -9.23 -6.92 -12.18
N ASN A 72 -8.44 -7.99 -12.06
CA ASN A 72 -8.96 -9.35 -12.08
C ASN A 72 -9.73 -9.65 -10.79
N PHE A 73 -9.23 -9.20 -9.64
CA PHE A 73 -9.90 -9.31 -8.35
C PHE A 73 -11.24 -8.56 -8.35
N ARG A 74 -11.29 -7.34 -8.91
CA ARG A 74 -12.53 -6.59 -9.11
C ARG A 74 -13.58 -7.36 -9.91
N GLN A 75 -13.16 -8.11 -10.93
CA GLN A 75 -14.05 -8.90 -11.80
C GLN A 75 -14.63 -10.15 -11.14
N LEU A 76 -13.99 -10.66 -10.07
CA LEU A 76 -14.47 -11.82 -9.34
C LEU A 76 -15.62 -11.47 -8.37
N LEU A 77 -15.81 -10.19 -8.07
CA LEU A 77 -16.78 -9.70 -7.11
C LEU A 77 -18.03 -9.14 -7.79
N PRO A 78 -19.19 -9.08 -7.07
CA PRO A 78 -20.40 -8.44 -7.58
C PRO A 78 -20.16 -7.03 -8.12
N LYS A 79 -21.01 -6.57 -9.04
CA LYS A 79 -20.85 -5.23 -9.63
C LYS A 79 -21.07 -4.13 -8.60
N GLU A 80 -21.88 -4.40 -7.61
CA GLU A 80 -22.27 -3.51 -6.52
C GLU A 80 -21.16 -3.38 -5.47
N ALA A 81 -20.19 -4.29 -5.45
CA ALA A 81 -19.03 -4.19 -4.58
C ALA A 81 -18.08 -3.09 -5.08
N ALA A 82 -17.81 -2.11 -4.21
CA ALA A 82 -16.67 -1.23 -4.29
C ALA A 82 -15.40 -2.04 -3.99
N VAL A 83 -14.48 -2.05 -4.95
CA VAL A 83 -13.21 -2.76 -4.81
C VAL A 83 -12.10 -1.76 -4.97
N LYS A 84 -11.16 -1.80 -4.04
CA LYS A 84 -9.97 -0.96 -4.00
C LYS A 84 -8.74 -1.86 -3.80
N CYS A 85 -7.58 -1.38 -4.18
CA CYS A 85 -6.33 -2.12 -4.02
C CYS A 85 -5.28 -1.29 -3.30
N LEU A 86 -4.54 -1.88 -2.37
CA LEU A 86 -3.43 -1.24 -1.68
C LEU A 86 -2.13 -2.01 -1.96
N ALA A 87 -1.20 -1.37 -2.65
CA ALA A 87 0.11 -1.94 -2.91
C ALA A 87 1.17 -1.28 -2.02
N ASP A 88 1.69 -2.05 -1.06
CA ASP A 88 2.75 -1.63 -0.13
C ASP A 88 4.11 -2.13 -0.62
N ALA A 89 5.10 -1.24 -0.75
CA ALA A 89 6.46 -1.55 -1.19
C ALA A 89 6.53 -2.43 -2.47
N GLY A 90 5.51 -2.32 -3.33
CA GLY A 90 5.32 -3.15 -4.52
C GLY A 90 5.72 -2.47 -5.83
N PHE A 91 6.26 -1.24 -5.75
CA PHE A 91 6.63 -0.44 -6.92
C PHE A 91 8.14 -0.52 -7.15
N PHE A 92 8.55 -1.45 -8.01
CA PHE A 92 9.95 -1.69 -8.31
C PHE A 92 10.45 -0.84 -9.49
N LEU A 93 11.60 -0.19 -9.31
CA LEU A 93 12.28 0.64 -10.32
C LEU A 93 13.24 -0.17 -11.19
N ASP A 94 13.29 0.18 -12.48
CA ASP A 94 14.24 -0.36 -13.46
C ASP A 94 15.45 0.58 -13.63
N GLU A 95 16.17 0.82 -12.54
CA GLU A 95 17.36 1.66 -12.54
C GLU A 95 18.65 0.85 -12.64
N LYS A 96 19.73 1.52 -13.05
CA LYS A 96 21.07 0.95 -13.03
C LYS A 96 21.60 0.86 -11.60
N ASP A 97 22.36 -0.17 -11.31
CA ASP A 97 23.09 -0.28 -10.06
C ASP A 97 24.31 0.67 -10.00
N ILE A 98 25.00 0.71 -8.87
CA ILE A 98 26.14 1.62 -8.64
C ILE A 98 27.35 1.42 -9.57
N VAL A 99 27.38 0.36 -10.39
CA VAL A 99 28.41 0.13 -11.40
C VAL A 99 27.87 0.15 -12.83
N GLY A 100 26.59 0.48 -13.03
CA GLY A 100 25.95 0.64 -14.34
C GLY A 100 25.24 -0.62 -14.89
N ASN A 101 25.17 -1.70 -14.10
CA ASN A 101 24.51 -2.94 -14.50
C ASN A 101 22.99 -2.83 -14.37
N SER A 102 22.27 -3.57 -15.22
CA SER A 102 20.81 -3.70 -15.13
C SER A 102 20.41 -4.84 -14.19
N THR A 103 20.82 -4.74 -12.92
CA THR A 103 20.65 -5.82 -11.92
C THR A 103 19.20 -6.24 -11.74
N MET A 104 18.24 -5.30 -11.72
CA MET A 104 16.81 -5.65 -11.64
C MET A 104 16.35 -6.52 -12.82
N ARG A 105 16.80 -6.18 -14.03
CA ARG A 105 16.48 -6.96 -15.22
C ARG A 105 17.08 -8.35 -15.12
N SER A 106 18.35 -8.46 -14.73
CA SER A 106 18.99 -9.77 -14.54
C SER A 106 18.32 -10.60 -13.45
N PHE A 107 17.90 -9.98 -12.34
CA PHE A 107 17.23 -10.67 -11.23
C PHE A 107 15.89 -11.27 -11.63
N TYR A 108 15.05 -10.47 -12.32
CA TYR A 108 13.79 -10.99 -12.82
C TYR A 108 14.00 -11.93 -14.03
N HIS A 109 15.19 -11.86 -14.69
CA HIS A 109 15.82 -12.83 -15.61
C HIS A 109 15.08 -14.16 -15.71
N ASP A 110 15.48 -14.91 -14.72
CA ASP A 110 15.27 -16.31 -14.58
C ASP A 110 13.86 -16.54 -13.99
N VAL A 111 13.36 -15.61 -13.18
CA VAL A 111 12.04 -15.70 -12.54
C VAL A 111 10.93 -15.66 -13.60
N VAL A 112 10.98 -14.69 -14.51
CA VAL A 112 9.93 -14.51 -15.53
C VAL A 112 9.91 -15.71 -16.49
N GLN A 113 11.09 -16.15 -16.91
CA GLN A 113 11.23 -17.27 -17.84
C GLN A 113 10.81 -18.59 -17.19
N LEU A 114 11.19 -18.84 -15.93
CA LEU A 114 10.86 -20.07 -15.22
C LEU A 114 9.37 -20.17 -14.88
N GLN A 115 8.74 -19.06 -14.49
CA GLN A 115 7.37 -19.06 -13.96
C GLN A 115 6.28 -18.82 -15.01
N GLY A 116 6.63 -18.50 -16.27
CA GLY A 116 5.62 -18.27 -17.32
C GLY A 116 4.64 -17.13 -16.99
N VAL A 117 5.12 -16.10 -16.30
CA VAL A 117 4.30 -14.96 -15.80
C VAL A 117 3.72 -14.09 -16.90
N ASP A 118 4.11 -14.29 -18.16
CA ASP A 118 3.52 -13.61 -19.32
C ASP A 118 2.00 -13.87 -19.42
N LYS A 119 1.52 -15.02 -18.93
CA LYS A 119 0.09 -15.35 -18.91
C LYS A 119 -0.72 -14.57 -17.86
N SER A 120 -0.06 -14.00 -16.85
CA SER A 120 -0.71 -13.29 -15.74
C SER A 120 -0.81 -11.79 -15.97
N LEU A 121 -0.10 -11.26 -16.98
CA LEU A 121 -0.09 -9.84 -17.32
C LEU A 121 -1.22 -9.48 -18.29
N HIS A 122 -1.77 -8.27 -18.17
CA HIS A 122 -2.87 -7.80 -19.01
C HIS A 122 -2.45 -7.77 -20.51
N LYS A 123 -3.33 -8.21 -21.42
CA LYS A 123 -3.02 -8.30 -22.86
C LYS A 123 -2.61 -6.96 -23.47
N GLU A 124 -3.17 -5.86 -22.97
CA GLU A 124 -2.81 -4.49 -23.39
C GLU A 124 -1.40 -4.09 -22.95
N CYS A 125 -0.94 -4.57 -21.79
CA CYS A 125 0.45 -4.40 -21.33
C CYS A 125 1.44 -5.18 -22.21
N LEU A 126 0.98 -6.29 -22.82
CA LEU A 126 1.77 -7.09 -23.74
C LEU A 126 1.75 -6.54 -25.18
N ALA A 127 0.66 -5.87 -25.59
CA ALA A 127 0.43 -5.41 -26.97
C ALA A 127 1.15 -4.12 -27.36
N LYS A 128 1.46 -3.22 -26.42
CA LYS A 128 2.15 -1.94 -26.68
C LYS A 128 3.69 -2.10 -26.86
N ARG A 129 4.14 -3.09 -27.65
CA ARG A 129 5.58 -3.44 -27.78
C ARG A 129 6.06 -3.60 -29.22
N GLU A 130 7.18 -2.93 -29.53
CA GLU A 130 7.95 -3.02 -30.78
C GLU A 130 8.47 -4.45 -31.03
N PRO A 131 8.34 -5.01 -32.25
CA PRO A 131 8.69 -6.38 -32.56
C PRO A 131 10.13 -6.51 -33.06
N SER A 132 11.16 -6.48 -32.20
CA SER A 132 12.44 -7.14 -32.53
C SER A 132 13.41 -7.32 -31.35
N LYS A 133 14.06 -8.49 -31.35
CA LYS A 133 15.24 -8.95 -30.56
C LYS A 133 14.96 -9.66 -29.24
N ALA A 134 15.58 -10.83 -29.10
CA ALA A 134 15.50 -11.82 -28.02
C ALA A 134 15.79 -11.32 -26.58
N GLY A 135 16.09 -10.04 -26.37
CA GLY A 135 16.15 -9.40 -25.05
C GLY A 135 14.79 -8.88 -24.53
N PHE A 136 13.71 -9.00 -25.31
CA PHE A 136 12.42 -8.32 -25.07
C PHE A 136 11.51 -8.93 -24.00
N GLN A 137 11.75 -10.17 -23.57
CA GLN A 137 10.97 -10.83 -22.50
C GLN A 137 11.15 -10.09 -21.15
N PHE A 138 12.22 -9.29 -21.02
CA PHE A 138 12.73 -8.79 -19.75
C PHE A 138 12.19 -7.46 -19.26
N LEU A 139 11.84 -6.60 -20.21
CA LEU A 139 11.13 -5.36 -19.93
C LEU A 139 9.72 -5.63 -19.35
N LYS A 140 9.26 -6.89 -19.27
CA LYS A 140 7.85 -7.28 -19.00
C LYS A 140 7.37 -7.14 -17.56
N LEU A 141 8.24 -6.99 -16.55
CA LEU A 141 7.79 -6.97 -15.15
C LEU A 141 8.13 -5.67 -14.41
N VAL A 142 9.30 -5.09 -14.64
CA VAL A 142 9.72 -3.86 -13.95
C VAL A 142 9.15 -2.60 -14.63
N ALA A 143 9.13 -2.57 -15.97
CA ALA A 143 8.28 -1.60 -16.68
C ALA A 143 6.78 -1.92 -16.49
N ALA A 144 6.43 -3.09 -15.95
CA ALA A 144 5.04 -3.43 -15.72
C ALA A 144 4.44 -2.64 -14.57
N THR A 145 5.13 -2.27 -13.51
CA THR A 145 4.50 -1.45 -12.45
C THR A 145 3.98 -0.14 -13.01
N LEU A 146 4.81 0.55 -13.81
CA LEU A 146 4.43 1.74 -14.55
C LEU A 146 3.29 1.48 -15.53
N GLU A 147 3.42 0.47 -16.40
CA GLU A 147 2.40 0.18 -17.42
C GLU A 147 1.10 -0.36 -16.82
N ILE A 148 1.14 -1.12 -15.74
CA ILE A 148 -0.03 -1.58 -14.97
C ILE A 148 -0.75 -0.36 -14.43
N LEU A 149 -0.07 0.55 -13.74
CA LEU A 149 -0.70 1.76 -13.19
C LEU A 149 -1.24 2.70 -14.27
N LYS A 150 -0.64 2.74 -15.46
CA LYS A 150 -1.22 3.49 -16.60
C LYS A 150 -2.56 2.92 -17.05
N ASN A 151 -2.73 1.60 -17.02
CA ASN A 151 -3.89 0.92 -17.60
C ASN A 151 -4.89 0.35 -16.56
N VAL A 152 -4.56 0.38 -15.26
CA VAL A 152 -5.44 -0.09 -14.18
C VAL A 152 -6.72 0.74 -14.15
N LYS A 153 -7.85 0.07 -13.93
CA LYS A 153 -9.18 0.68 -13.90
C LYS A 153 -9.76 0.75 -12.49
N THR A 154 -9.39 -0.22 -11.65
CA THR A 154 -9.79 -0.30 -10.25
C THR A 154 -8.92 0.67 -9.43
N PRO A 155 -9.49 1.44 -8.47
CA PRO A 155 -8.71 2.38 -7.68
C PRO A 155 -7.56 1.72 -6.92
N VAL A 156 -6.39 2.34 -6.95
CA VAL A 156 -5.16 1.85 -6.30
C VAL A 156 -4.60 2.89 -5.34
N PHE A 157 -4.20 2.45 -4.16
CA PHE A 157 -3.40 3.23 -3.22
C PHE A 157 -1.99 2.65 -3.11
N LEU A 158 -0.97 3.46 -3.41
CA LEU A 158 0.43 3.10 -3.27
C LEU A 158 0.95 3.53 -1.91
N VAL A 159 1.54 2.61 -1.15
CA VAL A 159 2.37 2.92 0.01
C VAL A 159 3.79 2.53 -0.35
N HIS A 160 4.73 3.46 -0.37
CA HIS A 160 6.10 3.13 -0.76
C HIS A 160 7.15 3.98 -0.06
N PRO A 161 8.15 3.37 0.59
CA PRO A 161 9.30 4.12 1.06
C PRO A 161 10.14 4.57 -0.15
N ALA A 162 10.56 5.82 -0.16
CA ALA A 162 11.41 6.35 -1.22
C ALA A 162 12.86 5.84 -1.12
N TYR A 163 13.25 5.37 0.07
CA TYR A 163 14.45 4.61 0.31
C TYR A 163 14.09 3.16 0.64
N ASP A 164 13.48 2.44 -0.30
CA ASP A 164 13.11 1.05 -0.09
C ASP A 164 14.34 0.19 0.23
N PHE A 165 14.34 -0.39 1.44
CA PHE A 165 15.47 -1.16 1.96
C PHE A 165 15.81 -2.32 1.04
N TRP A 166 14.80 -3.04 0.53
CA TRP A 166 15.02 -4.23 -0.29
C TRP A 166 15.62 -3.86 -1.65
N GLN A 167 15.11 -2.83 -2.31
CA GLN A 167 15.63 -2.36 -3.59
C GLN A 167 17.06 -1.82 -3.44
N ILE A 168 17.34 -1.03 -2.42
CA ILE A 168 18.68 -0.52 -2.17
C ILE A 168 19.66 -1.69 -1.95
N HIS A 169 19.26 -2.66 -1.12
CA HIS A 169 20.13 -3.76 -0.72
C HIS A 169 20.39 -4.78 -1.83
N ASN A 170 19.39 -5.08 -2.66
CA ASN A 170 19.45 -6.19 -3.63
C ASN A 170 19.60 -5.72 -5.08
N ILE A 171 19.24 -4.48 -5.39
CA ILE A 171 19.17 -3.99 -6.77
C ILE A 171 20.12 -2.83 -7.03
N LEU A 172 20.04 -1.76 -6.24
CA LEU A 172 20.91 -0.60 -6.43
C LEU A 172 22.35 -0.92 -6.00
N VAL A 173 22.50 -1.64 -4.89
CA VAL A 173 23.80 -1.98 -4.29
C VAL A 173 23.89 -3.48 -3.97
N PRO A 174 23.76 -4.36 -4.98
CA PRO A 174 23.92 -5.79 -4.78
C PRO A 174 25.35 -6.10 -4.34
N GLN A 175 25.55 -7.25 -3.67
CA GLN A 175 26.86 -7.66 -3.19
C GLN A 175 27.92 -7.73 -4.31
N GLY A 176 27.52 -8.12 -5.53
CA GLY A 176 28.41 -8.18 -6.69
C GLY A 176 28.96 -6.82 -7.14
N SER A 177 28.25 -5.73 -6.84
CA SER A 177 28.61 -4.36 -7.25
C SER A 177 29.37 -3.59 -6.17
N ASP A 178 29.57 -4.18 -5.00
CA ASP A 178 30.38 -3.64 -3.89
C ASP A 178 31.53 -4.60 -3.47
N PRO A 179 32.47 -4.94 -4.37
CA PRO A 179 33.55 -5.91 -4.08
C PRO A 179 34.46 -5.44 -2.95
N HIS A 180 34.63 -4.13 -2.79
CA HIS A 180 35.47 -3.51 -1.75
C HIS A 180 34.71 -3.22 -0.45
N ARG A 181 33.43 -3.59 -0.35
CA ARG A 181 32.60 -3.46 0.86
C ARG A 181 32.44 -2.01 1.36
N ARG A 182 32.54 -1.02 0.48
CA ARG A 182 32.37 0.40 0.80
C ARG A 182 30.93 0.71 1.19
N TRP A 183 29.97 0.02 0.60
CA TRP A 183 28.55 0.19 0.86
C TRP A 183 28.01 -0.73 1.94
N LYS A 184 28.78 -1.73 2.39
CA LYS A 184 28.34 -2.75 3.35
C LYS A 184 27.61 -2.18 4.58
N ARG A 185 28.13 -1.08 5.18
CA ARG A 185 27.50 -0.44 6.35
C ARG A 185 26.35 0.50 5.95
N CYS A 186 26.56 1.30 4.91
CA CYS A 186 25.58 2.25 4.39
C CYS A 186 24.27 1.57 3.96
N ARG A 187 24.33 0.48 3.18
CA ARG A 187 23.14 -0.26 2.70
C ARG A 187 22.38 -1.04 3.79
N LEU A 188 22.90 -1.05 5.02
CA LEU A 188 22.24 -1.64 6.19
C LEU A 188 21.69 -0.56 7.14
N ASN A 189 22.29 0.63 7.12
CA ASN A 189 21.86 1.77 7.90
C ASN A 189 22.41 3.05 7.24
N LEU A 190 21.49 3.91 6.80
CA LEU A 190 21.81 5.11 6.03
C LEU A 190 22.65 6.14 6.80
N HIS A 191 22.67 6.10 8.13
CA HIS A 191 23.56 6.95 8.94
C HIS A 191 25.05 6.66 8.73
N ASN A 192 25.39 5.48 8.20
CA ASN A 192 26.77 5.11 7.91
C ASN A 192 27.21 5.47 6.49
N CYS A 193 26.35 6.15 5.71
CA CYS A 193 26.68 6.57 4.36
C CYS A 193 27.54 7.84 4.36
N ASP A 194 28.54 7.88 3.49
CA ASP A 194 29.24 9.13 3.17
C ASP A 194 28.40 10.02 2.23
N ALA A 195 28.85 11.26 2.02
CA ALA A 195 28.12 12.23 1.20
C ALA A 195 27.88 11.77 -0.26
N ASN A 196 28.84 11.03 -0.85
CA ASN A 196 28.71 10.52 -2.21
C ASN A 196 27.71 9.35 -2.26
N GLN A 197 27.72 8.49 -1.24
CA GLN A 197 26.74 7.42 -1.10
C GLN A 197 25.32 7.98 -0.93
N ILE A 198 25.15 9.01 -0.09
CA ILE A 198 23.86 9.70 0.06
C ILE A 198 23.40 10.32 -1.26
N GLN A 199 24.28 10.98 -2.01
CA GLN A 199 23.93 11.57 -3.31
C GLN A 199 23.39 10.53 -4.32
N ILE A 200 23.97 9.33 -4.33
CA ILE A 200 23.49 8.22 -5.17
C ILE A 200 22.12 7.72 -4.71
N LEU A 201 21.90 7.61 -3.39
CA LEU A 201 20.59 7.24 -2.84
C LEU A 201 19.53 8.32 -3.14
N ASP A 202 19.89 9.60 -3.04
CA ASP A 202 19.03 10.73 -3.41
C ASP A 202 18.68 10.68 -4.90
N SER A 203 19.62 10.34 -5.77
CA SER A 203 19.36 10.16 -7.20
C SER A 203 18.35 9.03 -7.44
N PHE A 204 18.49 7.90 -6.74
CA PHE A 204 17.54 6.79 -6.83
C PHE A 204 16.14 7.18 -6.33
N ARG A 205 16.06 7.90 -5.21
CA ARG A 205 14.84 8.51 -4.70
C ARG A 205 14.21 9.45 -5.74
N SER A 206 14.99 10.33 -6.35
CA SER A 206 14.51 11.27 -7.37
C SER A 206 13.94 10.55 -8.59
N SER A 207 14.55 9.43 -9.00
CA SER A 207 13.97 8.57 -10.03
C SER A 207 12.59 8.06 -9.64
N LEU A 208 12.43 7.50 -8.42
CA LEU A 208 11.12 7.05 -7.93
C LEU A 208 10.09 8.16 -8.00
N LEU A 209 10.40 9.30 -7.38
CA LEU A 209 9.50 10.44 -7.29
C LEU A 209 9.09 10.93 -8.68
N LYS A 210 10.04 11.06 -9.60
CA LYS A 210 9.75 11.44 -10.98
C LYS A 210 8.79 10.46 -11.65
N THR A 211 9.00 9.17 -11.48
CA THR A 211 8.18 8.12 -12.08
C THR A 211 6.76 8.12 -11.52
N VAL A 212 6.59 8.17 -10.19
CA VAL A 212 5.25 8.14 -9.59
C VAL A 212 4.48 9.46 -9.82
N ASN A 213 5.20 10.57 -10.04
CA ASN A 213 4.59 11.86 -10.35
C ASN A 213 3.80 11.87 -11.68
N GLU A 214 4.06 10.92 -12.58
CA GLU A 214 3.25 10.72 -13.80
C GLU A 214 1.78 10.44 -13.47
N PHE A 215 1.49 9.87 -12.29
CA PHE A 215 0.15 9.50 -11.86
C PHE A 215 -0.51 10.53 -10.94
N GLN A 216 0.15 11.65 -10.65
CA GLN A 216 -0.33 12.66 -9.70
C GLN A 216 -1.71 13.24 -10.07
N GLN A 217 -2.05 13.25 -11.37
CA GLN A 217 -3.32 13.78 -11.89
C GLN A 217 -4.44 12.72 -11.97
N ARG A 218 -4.13 11.43 -11.72
CA ARG A 218 -5.11 10.34 -11.70
C ARG A 218 -5.82 10.33 -10.35
N LYS A 219 -7.12 10.62 -10.33
CA LYS A 219 -7.91 10.67 -9.09
C LYS A 219 -8.11 9.30 -8.44
N ASP A 220 -8.07 8.25 -9.24
CA ASP A 220 -8.21 6.86 -8.83
C ASP A 220 -6.91 6.23 -8.32
N ILE A 221 -5.79 6.98 -8.36
CA ILE A 221 -4.50 6.54 -7.82
C ILE A 221 -4.11 7.44 -6.64
N GLY A 222 -4.19 6.88 -5.43
CA GLY A 222 -3.69 7.49 -4.20
C GLY A 222 -2.25 7.07 -3.93
N MET A 223 -1.46 7.92 -3.26
CA MET A 223 -0.05 7.63 -2.97
C MET A 223 0.38 8.18 -1.61
N PHE A 224 1.12 7.36 -0.86
CA PHE A 224 1.85 7.71 0.35
C PHE A 224 3.32 7.30 0.15
N ILE A 225 4.17 8.29 -0.09
CA ILE A 225 5.59 8.07 -0.38
C ILE A 225 6.46 8.81 0.64
N ASP A 226 6.93 8.12 1.67
CA ASP A 226 7.78 8.70 2.71
C ASP A 226 9.27 8.55 2.40
N SER A 227 10.12 9.17 3.21
CA SER A 227 11.58 9.03 3.12
C SER A 227 12.13 8.05 4.17
N CYS A 228 11.35 7.05 4.61
CA CYS A 228 11.83 6.06 5.56
C CYS A 228 12.72 5.02 4.85
N PHE A 229 13.74 4.51 5.57
CA PHE A 229 14.58 3.41 5.10
C PHE A 229 14.02 2.07 5.59
N ILE A 230 13.03 1.56 4.88
CA ILE A 230 12.24 0.40 5.32
C ILE A 230 11.72 -0.38 4.12
N HIS A 231 11.15 -1.56 4.36
CA HIS A 231 10.44 -2.36 3.37
C HIS A 231 9.22 -2.97 4.03
N CYS A 232 8.04 -2.82 3.39
CA CYS A 232 6.70 -3.02 4.00
C CYS A 232 6.41 -2.06 5.14
N GLN A 233 5.31 -1.31 5.06
CA GLN A 233 4.94 -0.30 6.07
C GLN A 233 3.54 -0.50 6.65
N THR A 234 2.68 -1.25 5.96
CA THR A 234 1.28 -1.46 6.36
C THR A 234 1.10 -2.56 7.38
N TRP A 235 2.06 -3.49 7.50
CA TRP A 235 1.98 -4.62 8.43
C TRP A 235 2.46 -4.28 9.86
N MET A 236 3.35 -3.30 10.03
CA MET A 236 3.92 -2.96 11.34
C MET A 236 3.06 -1.90 12.03
N GLY A 237 2.68 -2.16 13.28
CA GLY A 237 1.87 -1.23 14.07
C GLY A 237 2.56 0.13 14.25
N GLU A 238 3.89 0.12 14.38
CA GLU A 238 4.72 1.30 14.54
C GLU A 238 4.61 2.25 13.36
N THR A 239 4.63 1.74 12.12
CA THR A 239 4.53 2.55 10.89
C THR A 239 3.10 2.80 10.44
N TRP A 240 2.19 1.86 10.73
CA TRP A 240 0.78 1.96 10.38
C TRP A 240 0.03 2.94 11.29
N HIS A 241 0.05 2.69 12.60
CA HIS A 241 -0.78 3.42 13.56
C HIS A 241 -0.15 3.50 14.96
N SER A 242 0.78 4.43 15.13
CA SER A 242 1.42 4.76 16.40
C SER A 242 1.70 6.27 16.52
N PRO A 243 1.97 6.78 17.73
CA PRO A 243 2.39 8.17 17.93
C PRO A 243 3.65 8.55 17.14
N THR A 244 4.50 7.56 16.86
CA THR A 244 5.78 7.69 16.14
C THR A 244 5.69 7.24 14.68
N SER A 245 4.49 6.96 14.15
CA SER A 245 4.34 6.59 12.74
C SER A 245 4.90 7.67 11.82
N PRO A 246 5.49 7.29 10.67
CA PRO A 246 5.91 8.23 9.65
C PRO A 246 4.77 9.17 9.25
N LYS A 247 5.10 10.44 9.10
CA LYS A 247 4.15 11.49 8.71
C LYS A 247 4.69 12.27 7.52
N LEU A 248 3.83 12.47 6.53
CA LEU A 248 4.08 13.44 5.48
C LEU A 248 3.82 14.84 6.03
N LYS A 249 4.78 15.76 5.84
CA LYS A 249 4.72 17.15 6.34
C LYS A 249 4.36 17.22 7.83
N ASP A 250 4.85 16.26 8.63
CA ASP A 250 4.61 16.10 10.07
C ASP A 250 3.14 15.99 10.50
N LYS A 251 2.22 15.75 9.55
CA LYS A 251 0.77 15.81 9.81
C LYS A 251 0.02 14.54 9.40
N VAL A 252 0.36 13.96 8.25
CA VAL A 252 -0.47 12.91 7.63
C VAL A 252 0.21 11.55 7.78
N THR A 253 -0.40 10.64 8.52
CA THR A 253 0.03 9.23 8.61
C THR A 253 -0.52 8.42 7.43
N VAL A 254 0.03 7.22 7.20
CA VAL A 254 -0.46 6.31 6.15
C VAL A 254 -1.94 5.96 6.33
N VAL A 255 -2.39 5.71 7.57
CA VAL A 255 -3.80 5.43 7.89
C VAL A 255 -4.70 6.61 7.54
N LEU A 256 -4.30 7.84 7.91
CA LEU A 256 -5.07 9.03 7.58
C LEU A 256 -5.11 9.26 6.06
N ALA A 257 -3.99 9.07 5.37
CA ALA A 257 -3.93 9.23 3.93
C ALA A 257 -4.83 8.21 3.20
N LEU A 258 -4.82 6.95 3.65
CA LEU A 258 -5.69 5.92 3.10
C LEU A 258 -7.16 6.24 3.35
N TYR A 259 -7.53 6.62 4.59
CA TYR A 259 -8.90 6.99 4.94
C TYR A 259 -9.41 8.16 4.09
N LEU A 260 -8.61 9.22 3.92
CA LEU A 260 -8.98 10.37 3.10
C LEU A 260 -9.15 10.03 1.62
N TRP A 261 -8.35 9.10 1.11
CA TRP A 261 -8.48 8.58 -0.25
C TRP A 261 -9.72 7.69 -0.41
N ASP A 262 -10.02 6.89 0.60
CA ASP A 262 -11.14 5.96 0.61
C ASP A 262 -12.50 6.68 0.54
N GLU A 263 -12.65 7.76 1.30
CA GLU A 263 -13.88 8.57 1.39
C GLU A 263 -14.11 9.52 0.19
N ASP A 264 -13.30 9.48 -0.86
CA ASP A 264 -13.34 10.43 -1.99
C ASP A 264 -13.26 11.92 -1.58
N HIS A 265 -12.85 12.24 -0.34
CA HIS A 265 -12.77 13.60 0.21
C HIS A 265 -11.55 14.41 -0.29
N LEU A 266 -10.85 13.91 -1.31
CA LEU A 266 -9.72 14.59 -1.95
C LEU A 266 -10.18 15.67 -2.95
N ASN A 267 -10.94 16.65 -2.45
CA ASN A 267 -10.86 18.04 -2.93
C ASN A 267 -9.72 18.81 -2.23
N TYR A 268 -9.05 18.20 -1.24
CA TYR A 268 -7.68 18.56 -0.90
C TYR A 268 -6.76 17.91 -1.92
N SER A 269 -6.11 18.71 -2.75
CA SER A 269 -5.00 18.28 -3.58
C SER A 269 -3.92 17.58 -2.74
N CYS A 270 -4.02 16.26 -2.61
CA CYS A 270 -2.86 15.37 -2.64
C CYS A 270 -2.38 15.15 -4.08
N HIS A 271 -2.76 16.05 -5.01
CA HIS A 271 -2.04 16.22 -6.27
C HIS A 271 -0.66 16.79 -5.92
N GLY A 272 0.31 15.93 -5.59
CA GLY A 272 1.71 16.29 -5.39
C GLY A 272 1.93 17.09 -4.12
N ILE A 273 1.68 16.44 -2.99
CA ILE A 273 2.36 16.86 -1.76
C ILE A 273 3.85 16.69 -2.02
N GLU A 274 4.64 17.76 -1.98
CA GLU A 274 6.09 17.66 -1.77
C GLU A 274 6.35 16.75 -0.56
N LEU A 275 6.92 15.58 -0.85
CA LEU A 275 7.18 14.48 0.05
C LEU A 275 8.50 14.73 0.79
N PHE A 276 8.48 15.67 1.72
CA PHE A 276 9.55 15.80 2.69
C PHE A 276 9.02 15.37 4.06
N SER A 277 9.20 14.10 4.38
CA SER A 277 9.50 13.72 5.76
C SER A 277 11.01 13.89 5.96
N ARG A 278 11.44 14.20 7.20
CA ARG A 278 12.82 13.87 7.60
C ARG A 278 13.03 12.38 7.37
N LEU A 279 14.29 11.95 7.13
CA LEU A 279 14.62 10.52 7.18
C LEU A 279 14.02 9.95 8.47
N CYS A 280 13.18 8.93 8.34
CA CYS A 280 12.69 8.18 9.49
C CYS A 280 13.88 7.37 9.99
N ALA A 281 14.56 7.93 10.99
CA ALA A 281 15.70 7.35 11.67
C ALA A 281 15.26 6.83 13.03
#